data_AF-K1DZN8-F1
#
_entry.id   AF-K1DZN8-F1
#
_cell.length_a   1.000
_cell.length_b   1.000
_cell.length_c   1.000
_cell.angle_alpha   90.00
_cell.angle_beta   90.00
_cell.angle_gamma   90.00
#
_symmetry.space_group_name_H-M   'P 1'
#
loop_
_entity.id
_entity.type
_entity.pdbx_description
1 polymer ?
#
loop_
_entity_poly.entity_id
_entity_poly.type
_entity_poly.pdbx_seq_one_letter_code
_entity_poly.pdbx_strand_id
1 'polypeptide(L)'
;MVLLSASSARAVEWVRRGVVPCHVVEHSAWSIVVTASATSAAAQPYDDALTVLASRHVPSPMAPSIGLFEIGDAAVVTARAPGRAPIRWALRAADREVVRGPQLPPLSPEDLHRTLSSHPAARQVPISQVRSLWGRTDLTHAEWLVEVTTVLGLPGARIIGGADTDLGPVIRPDARSVSAFESVVKDVHP
;
A
#
# COMPACT_ATOMS: atom_id res chain seq x y z
N MET A 1 4.56 1.67 -1.65
CA MET A 1 3.78 2.90 -1.39
C MET A 1 2.32 2.58 -1.10
N VAL A 2 1.57 3.50 -0.51
CA VAL A 2 0.13 3.39 -0.26
C VAL A 2 -0.59 4.63 -0.79
N LEU A 3 -1.66 4.42 -1.55
CA LEU A 3 -2.59 5.43 -2.00
C LEU A 3 -3.76 5.49 -1.01
N LEU A 4 -4.02 6.67 -0.46
CA LEU A 4 -5.11 6.93 0.48
C LEU A 4 -6.12 7.88 -0.15
N SER A 5 -7.40 7.52 -0.11
CA SER A 5 -8.50 8.40 -0.50
C SER A 5 -8.76 9.43 0.61
N ALA A 6 -7.77 10.29 0.86
CA ALA A 6 -7.79 11.32 1.88
C ALA A 6 -6.90 12.51 1.48
N SER A 7 -7.09 13.65 2.14
CA SER A 7 -6.20 14.81 1.99
C SER A 7 -4.80 14.53 2.54
N SER A 8 -3.82 15.27 2.03
CA SER A 8 -2.41 15.18 2.47
C SER A 8 -2.28 15.41 3.97
N ALA A 9 -3.00 16.39 4.53
CA ALA A 9 -3.03 16.64 5.97
C ALA A 9 -3.49 15.43 6.80
N ARG A 10 -4.52 14.69 6.33
CA ARG A 10 -4.98 13.46 6.99
C ARG A 10 -3.99 12.32 6.81
N ALA A 11 -3.35 12.22 5.66
CA ALA A 11 -2.30 11.24 5.41
C ALA A 11 -1.06 11.49 6.29
N VAL A 12 -0.66 12.75 6.48
CA VAL A 12 0.42 13.15 7.41
C VAL A 12 0.09 12.73 8.84
N GLU A 13 -1.13 13.03 9.31
CA GLU A 13 -1.56 12.62 10.65
C GLU A 13 -1.61 11.09 10.79
N TRP A 14 -2.03 10.39 9.73
CA TRP A 14 -1.93 8.94 9.70
C TRP A 14 -0.47 8.53 9.80
N VAL A 15 0.48 9.03 9.01
CA VAL A 15 1.92 8.69 9.14
C VAL A 15 2.44 8.93 10.56
N ARG A 16 2.15 10.08 11.17
CA ARG A 16 2.56 10.42 12.55
C ARG A 16 2.10 9.42 13.58
N ARG A 17 0.87 8.90 13.45
CA ARG A 17 0.32 7.85 14.33
C ARG A 17 0.85 6.45 14.07
N GLY A 18 1.79 6.28 13.15
CA GLY A 18 2.35 4.99 12.76
C GLY A 18 3.67 4.71 13.46
N VAL A 19 4.48 3.86 12.81
CA VAL A 19 5.87 3.61 13.17
C VAL A 19 6.81 3.67 11.97
N VAL A 20 6.30 3.99 10.78
CA VAL A 20 7.10 4.03 9.55
C VAL A 20 7.32 5.49 9.13
N PRO A 21 8.57 5.96 9.02
CA PRO A 21 8.88 7.25 8.41
C PRO A 21 8.49 7.26 6.92
N CYS A 22 7.76 8.27 6.49
CA CYS A 22 7.23 8.33 5.12
C CYS A 22 7.33 9.74 4.53
N HIS A 23 7.38 9.80 3.20
CA HIS A 23 6.97 10.97 2.43
C HIS A 23 5.45 10.93 2.19
N VAL A 24 4.84 12.10 2.04
CA VAL A 24 3.44 12.26 1.66
C VAL A 24 3.37 13.20 0.47
N VAL A 25 2.97 12.67 -0.69
CA VAL A 25 2.80 13.44 -1.93
C VAL A 25 1.31 13.60 -2.21
N GLU A 26 0.87 14.84 -2.36
CA GLU A 26 -0.52 15.14 -2.73
C GLU A 26 -0.70 14.98 -4.24
N HIS A 27 -1.71 14.22 -4.66
CA HIS A 27 -2.00 14.02 -6.08
C HIS A 27 -3.50 13.90 -6.36
N SER A 28 -4.11 14.98 -6.81
CA SER A 28 -5.53 15.03 -7.19
C SER A 28 -6.43 14.50 -6.06
N ALA A 29 -7.03 13.31 -6.23
CA ALA A 29 -7.93 12.71 -5.25
C ALA A 29 -7.25 11.72 -4.29
N TRP A 30 -5.93 11.54 -4.43
CA TRP A 30 -5.13 10.62 -3.64
C TRP A 30 -4.04 11.36 -2.87
N SER A 31 -3.75 10.86 -1.67
CA SER A 31 -2.47 11.08 -1.02
C SER A 31 -1.60 9.83 -1.19
N ILE A 32 -0.39 10.01 -1.72
CA ILE A 32 0.58 8.94 -1.92
C ILE A 32 1.53 8.93 -0.72
N VAL A 33 1.54 7.83 0.02
CA VAL A 33 2.45 7.61 1.15
C VAL A 33 3.57 6.66 0.72
N VAL A 34 4.80 7.14 0.77
CA VAL A 34 5.99 6.39 0.34
C VAL A 34 6.93 6.26 1.52
N THR A 35 7.50 5.09 1.78
CA THR A 35 8.48 4.89 2.85
C THR A 35 9.71 5.76 2.61
N ALA A 36 10.19 6.47 3.64
CA ALA A 36 11.39 7.29 3.57
C ALA A 36 12.68 6.51 3.89
N SER A 37 12.54 5.32 4.47
CA SER A 37 13.63 4.41 4.85
C SER A 37 13.19 2.96 4.69
N ALA A 38 14.16 2.06 4.52
CA ALA A 38 13.92 0.62 4.55
C ALA A 38 13.50 0.14 5.95
N THR A 39 13.95 0.84 6.99
CA THR A 39 13.63 0.50 8.39
C THR A 39 12.48 1.34 8.94
N SER A 40 11.66 0.72 9.78
CA SER A 40 10.68 1.39 10.63
C SER A 40 11.36 1.92 11.91
N ALA A 41 10.60 2.66 12.72
CA ALA A 41 11.03 3.11 14.04
C ALA A 41 10.77 2.08 15.16
N ALA A 42 10.09 0.97 14.86
CA ALA A 42 9.82 -0.11 15.81
C ALA A 42 10.95 -1.16 15.80
N ALA A 43 11.13 -1.84 16.93
CA ALA A 43 12.05 -2.96 17.04
C ALA A 43 11.59 -4.20 16.25
N GLN A 44 12.50 -5.16 16.08
CA GLN A 44 12.20 -6.48 15.52
C GLN A 44 11.00 -7.14 16.23
N PRO A 45 10.15 -7.88 15.50
CA PRO A 45 10.21 -8.19 14.06
C PRO A 45 9.55 -7.14 13.15
N TYR A 46 9.27 -5.93 13.66
CA TYR A 46 8.55 -4.87 12.96
C TYR A 46 9.47 -3.78 12.41
N ASP A 47 10.76 -4.06 12.25
CA ASP A 47 11.76 -3.14 11.73
C ASP A 47 11.71 -3.00 10.20
N ASP A 48 11.06 -3.91 9.47
CA ASP A 48 10.85 -3.76 8.02
C ASP A 48 9.73 -2.76 7.69
N ALA A 49 10.10 -1.61 7.11
CA ALA A 49 9.16 -0.52 6.84
C ALA A 49 8.05 -0.89 5.86
N LEU A 50 8.37 -1.65 4.80
CA LEU A 50 7.44 -1.99 3.74
C LEU A 50 6.37 -2.97 4.23
N THR A 51 6.77 -4.01 4.95
CA THR A 51 5.89 -5.01 5.55
C THR A 51 4.95 -4.38 6.57
N VAL A 52 5.48 -3.51 7.44
CA VAL A 52 4.66 -2.79 8.42
C VAL A 52 3.68 -1.84 7.73
N LEU A 53 4.12 -1.09 6.71
CA LEU A 53 3.26 -0.16 5.98
C LEU A 53 2.16 -0.89 5.19
N ALA A 54 2.49 -2.02 4.54
CA ALA A 54 1.54 -2.84 3.80
C ALA A 54 0.43 -3.42 4.68
N SER A 55 0.78 -3.76 5.92
CA SER A 55 -0.13 -4.33 6.93
C SER A 55 -0.90 -3.28 7.72
N ARG A 56 -0.57 -2.01 7.53
CA ARG A 56 -1.07 -0.94 8.38
C ARG A 56 -2.57 -0.70 8.15
N HIS A 57 -3.33 -0.75 9.23
CA HIS A 57 -4.75 -0.42 9.18
C HIS A 57 -4.97 1.02 8.67
N VAL A 58 -5.75 1.12 7.59
CA VAL A 58 -6.28 2.38 7.08
C VAL A 58 -7.67 2.58 7.69
N PRO A 59 -7.99 3.71 8.32
CA PRO A 59 -9.32 3.93 8.90
C PRO A 59 -10.38 4.18 7.81
N SER A 60 -11.66 3.89 8.11
CA SER A 60 -12.77 4.02 7.15
C SER A 60 -12.83 5.37 6.40
N PRO A 61 -12.63 6.53 7.04
CA PRO A 61 -12.67 7.84 6.36
C PRO A 61 -11.54 8.09 5.35
N MET A 62 -10.54 7.20 5.31
CA MET A 62 -9.40 7.29 4.38
C MET A 62 -9.42 6.18 3.33
N ALA A 63 -10.46 5.34 3.33
CA ALA A 63 -10.67 4.34 2.29
C ALA A 63 -11.49 4.90 1.10
N PRO A 64 -11.34 4.34 -0.11
CA PRO A 64 -10.50 3.18 -0.40
C PRO A 64 -9.00 3.47 -0.29
N SER A 65 -8.22 2.41 -0.04
CA SER A 65 -6.76 2.48 -0.10
C SER A 65 -6.18 1.35 -0.93
N ILE A 66 -5.10 1.65 -1.65
CA ILE A 66 -4.37 0.69 -2.48
C ILE A 66 -2.89 0.73 -2.10
N GLY A 67 -2.32 -0.40 -1.71
CA GLY A 67 -0.89 -0.54 -1.46
C GLY A 67 -0.20 -1.26 -2.62
N LEU A 68 1.01 -0.84 -2.95
CA LEU A 68 1.84 -1.36 -4.03
C LEU A 68 3.27 -1.48 -3.51
N PHE A 69 3.80 -2.69 -3.38
CA PHE A 69 5.08 -2.94 -2.73
C PHE A 69 5.86 -4.05 -3.41
N GLU A 70 7.17 -3.98 -3.31
CA GLU A 70 8.06 -5.13 -3.50
C GLU A 70 8.58 -5.49 -2.10
N ILE A 71 8.21 -6.66 -1.60
CA ILE A 71 8.55 -7.13 -0.24
C ILE A 71 9.24 -8.48 -0.40
N GLY A 72 10.51 -8.55 -0.01
CA GLY A 72 11.33 -9.74 -0.26
C GLY A 72 11.41 -10.04 -1.76
N ASP A 73 11.03 -11.25 -2.16
CA ASP A 73 10.99 -11.72 -3.55
C ASP A 73 9.58 -11.69 -4.15
N ALA A 74 8.67 -10.88 -3.61
CA ALA A 74 7.29 -10.80 -4.07
C ALA A 74 6.87 -9.36 -4.38
N ALA A 75 6.11 -9.18 -5.45
CA ALA A 75 5.29 -7.98 -5.62
C ALA A 75 3.97 -8.16 -4.86
N VAL A 76 3.54 -7.11 -4.16
CA VAL A 76 2.37 -7.12 -3.31
C VAL A 76 1.44 -5.98 -3.70
N VAL A 77 0.18 -6.33 -3.97
CA VAL A 77 -0.90 -5.35 -4.07
C VAL A 77 -1.83 -5.57 -2.89
N THR A 78 -2.07 -4.52 -2.11
CA THR A 78 -3.10 -4.52 -1.08
C THR A 78 -4.24 -3.61 -1.47
N ALA A 79 -5.47 -3.97 -1.10
CA ALA A 79 -6.63 -3.13 -1.32
C ALA A 79 -7.56 -3.18 -0.12
N ARG A 80 -8.05 -2.01 0.28
CA ARG A 80 -9.08 -1.87 1.30
C ARG A 80 -10.23 -1.06 0.73
N ALA A 81 -11.39 -1.67 0.66
CA ALA A 81 -12.62 -0.98 0.30
C ALA A 81 -13.13 -0.08 1.44
N PRO A 82 -14.00 0.91 1.16
CA PRO A 82 -14.68 1.70 2.19
C PRO A 82 -15.45 0.86 3.20
N GLY A 83 -15.74 1.46 4.37
CA GLY A 83 -16.51 0.82 5.43
C GLY A 83 -15.67 -0.12 6.30
N ARG A 84 -16.25 -1.28 6.65
CA ARG A 84 -15.66 -2.29 7.55
C ARG A 84 -14.91 -3.41 6.81
N ALA A 85 -14.51 -3.17 5.57
CA ALA A 85 -13.79 -4.17 4.79
C ALA A 85 -12.36 -4.41 5.34
N PRO A 86 -11.87 -5.66 5.36
CA PRO A 86 -10.49 -5.94 5.69
C PRO A 86 -9.56 -5.47 4.55
N ILE A 87 -8.26 -5.38 4.85
CA ILE A 87 -7.23 -5.25 3.82
C ILE A 87 -7.11 -6.62 3.13
N ARG A 88 -7.27 -6.64 1.81
CA ARG A 88 -7.08 -7.81 0.95
C ARG A 88 -5.73 -7.74 0.26
N TRP A 89 -5.15 -8.91 -0.05
CA TRP A 89 -3.78 -9.07 -0.52
C TRP A 89 -3.70 -9.93 -1.78
N ALA A 90 -2.96 -9.44 -2.76
CA ALA A 90 -2.47 -10.21 -3.90
C ALA A 90 -0.95 -10.25 -3.81
N LEU A 91 -0.40 -11.46 -3.76
CA LEU A 91 1.04 -11.70 -3.72
C LEU A 91 1.43 -12.28 -5.07
N ARG A 92 2.33 -11.63 -5.78
CA ARG A 92 2.92 -12.15 -7.00
C ARG A 92 4.28 -12.74 -6.66
N ALA A 93 4.35 -14.08 -6.66
CA ALA A 93 5.54 -14.82 -6.23
C ALA A 93 6.67 -14.75 -7.27
N ALA A 94 7.79 -15.40 -6.97
CA ALA A 94 8.98 -15.43 -7.84
C ALA A 94 8.70 -16.04 -9.22
N ASP A 95 7.79 -17.01 -9.30
CA ASP A 95 7.29 -17.63 -10.55
C ASP A 95 6.37 -16.72 -11.38
N ARG A 96 6.15 -15.49 -10.90
CA ARG A 96 5.33 -14.44 -11.51
C ARG A 96 3.83 -14.71 -11.48
N GLU A 97 3.38 -15.76 -10.81
CA GLU A 97 1.96 -16.02 -10.59
C GLU A 97 1.43 -15.24 -9.37
N VAL A 98 0.17 -14.80 -9.47
CA VAL A 98 -0.51 -14.19 -8.32
C VAL A 98 -1.14 -15.28 -7.46
N VAL A 99 -0.57 -15.47 -6.28
CA VAL A 99 -0.94 -16.51 -5.32
C VAL A 99 -1.65 -15.93 -4.09
N ARG A 100 -2.29 -16.82 -3.32
CA ARG A 100 -2.90 -16.47 -2.04
C ARG A 100 -1.87 -16.64 -0.93
N GLY A 101 -1.69 -15.61 -0.12
CA GLY A 101 -0.89 -15.71 1.09
C GLY A 101 -1.57 -16.56 2.17
N PRO A 102 -0.82 -17.32 2.98
CA PRO A 102 -1.37 -18.03 4.12
C PRO A 102 -1.98 -17.02 5.10
N GLN A 103 -3.24 -17.25 5.52
CA GLN A 103 -3.96 -16.42 6.49
C GLN A 103 -4.21 -14.96 6.08
N LEU A 104 -3.90 -14.57 4.84
CA LEU A 104 -4.20 -13.24 4.31
C LEU A 104 -5.50 -13.25 3.50
N PRO A 105 -6.44 -12.32 3.74
CA PRO A 105 -7.64 -12.20 2.91
C PRO A 105 -7.25 -11.97 1.45
N PRO A 106 -7.64 -12.83 0.48
CA PRO A 106 -7.17 -12.73 -0.88
C PRO A 106 -7.79 -11.52 -1.60
N LEU A 107 -7.00 -10.87 -2.45
CA LEU A 107 -7.43 -9.83 -3.38
C LEU A 107 -7.58 -10.43 -4.78
N SER A 108 -8.83 -10.63 -5.21
CA SER A 108 -9.11 -10.99 -6.60
C SER A 108 -9.16 -9.74 -7.49
N PRO A 109 -9.06 -9.91 -8.84
CA PRO A 109 -9.33 -8.83 -9.78
C PRO A 109 -10.67 -8.13 -9.55
N GLU A 110 -11.72 -8.88 -9.22
CA GLU A 110 -13.06 -8.36 -8.94
C GLU A 110 -13.11 -7.50 -7.67
N ASP A 111 -12.41 -7.92 -6.62
CA ASP A 111 -12.31 -7.15 -5.39
C ASP A 111 -11.55 -5.83 -5.60
N LEU A 112 -10.45 -5.87 -6.36
CA LEU A 112 -9.72 -4.66 -6.72
C LEU A 112 -10.57 -3.73 -7.57
N HIS A 113 -11.21 -4.25 -8.61
CA HIS A 113 -12.11 -3.50 -9.47
C HIS A 113 -13.24 -2.84 -8.66
N ARG A 114 -13.91 -3.59 -7.77
CA ARG A 114 -14.96 -3.05 -6.89
C ARG A 114 -14.42 -1.96 -5.96
N THR A 115 -13.21 -2.15 -5.42
CA THR A 115 -12.57 -1.17 -4.54
C THR A 115 -12.32 0.14 -5.28
N LEU A 116 -11.78 0.09 -6.50
CA LEU A 116 -11.53 1.28 -7.32
C LEU A 116 -12.81 1.98 -7.75
N SER A 117 -13.82 1.22 -8.17
CA SER A 117 -15.12 1.78 -8.57
C SER A 117 -15.87 2.49 -7.43
N SER A 118 -15.47 2.28 -6.17
CA SER A 118 -16.02 3.01 -5.02
C SER A 118 -15.42 4.41 -4.83
N HIS A 119 -14.33 4.73 -5.52
CA HIS A 119 -13.68 6.04 -5.45
C HIS A 119 -14.17 6.94 -6.59
N PRO A 120 -14.85 8.06 -6.30
CA PRO A 120 -15.47 8.89 -7.35
C PRO A 120 -14.49 9.43 -8.41
N ALA A 121 -13.23 9.64 -8.04
CA ALA A 121 -12.19 10.16 -8.92
C ALA A 121 -11.31 9.07 -9.55
N ALA A 122 -11.58 7.78 -9.29
CA ALA A 122 -10.82 6.70 -9.92
C ALA A 122 -11.23 6.55 -11.39
N ARG A 123 -10.25 6.20 -12.24
CA ARG A 123 -10.50 5.84 -13.62
C ARG A 123 -11.43 4.62 -13.67
N GLN A 124 -12.45 4.68 -14.52
CA GLN A 124 -13.24 3.49 -14.85
C GLN A 124 -12.41 2.58 -15.77
N VAL A 125 -12.13 1.38 -15.28
CA VAL A 125 -11.29 0.39 -15.96
C VAL A 125 -12.12 -0.87 -16.14
N PRO A 126 -12.27 -1.40 -17.37
CA PRO A 126 -12.99 -2.65 -17.58
C PRO A 126 -12.39 -3.80 -16.75
N ILE A 127 -13.24 -4.61 -16.13
CA ILE A 127 -12.80 -5.78 -15.34
C ILE A 127 -11.88 -6.73 -16.13
N SER A 128 -12.04 -6.83 -17.45
CA SER A 128 -11.16 -7.63 -18.32
C SER A 128 -9.71 -7.15 -18.30
N GLN A 129 -9.46 -5.84 -18.21
CA GLN A 129 -8.11 -5.29 -18.09
C GLN A 129 -7.50 -5.61 -16.72
N VAL A 130 -8.29 -5.53 -15.64
CA VAL A 130 -7.83 -5.92 -14.30
C VAL A 130 -7.49 -7.40 -14.24
N ARG A 131 -8.32 -8.27 -14.84
CA ARG A 131 -8.02 -9.70 -14.96
C ARG A 131 -6.77 -9.98 -15.79
N SER A 132 -6.57 -9.24 -16.87
CA SER A 132 -5.38 -9.37 -17.71
C SER A 132 -4.09 -9.10 -16.92
N LEU A 133 -4.09 -8.10 -16.03
CA LEU A 133 -2.95 -7.81 -15.15
C LEU A 133 -2.57 -9.02 -14.27
N TRP A 134 -3.56 -9.77 -13.74
CA TRP A 134 -3.30 -10.95 -12.92
C TRP A 134 -2.70 -12.13 -13.70
N GLY A 135 -2.91 -12.16 -15.02
CA GLY A 135 -2.37 -13.19 -15.90
C GLY A 135 -1.00 -12.85 -16.53
N ARG A 136 -0.44 -11.66 -16.25
CA ARG A 136 0.87 -11.26 -16.80
C ARG A 136 2.00 -11.98 -16.06
N THR A 137 2.74 -12.83 -16.77
CA THR A 137 3.93 -13.52 -16.26
C THR A 137 5.22 -13.07 -16.95
N ASP A 138 5.10 -12.25 -18.01
CA ASP A 138 6.18 -11.71 -18.83
C ASP A 138 6.93 -10.53 -18.19
N LEU A 139 6.35 -9.91 -17.16
CA LEU A 139 6.91 -8.73 -16.48
C LEU A 139 7.66 -9.10 -15.20
N THR A 140 8.73 -8.35 -14.89
CA THR A 140 9.31 -8.34 -13.53
C THR A 140 8.31 -7.82 -12.49
N HIS A 141 8.64 -7.94 -11.20
CA HIS A 141 7.79 -7.43 -10.10
C HIS A 141 7.61 -5.90 -10.20
N ALA A 142 8.70 -5.16 -10.33
CA ALA A 142 8.67 -3.71 -10.51
C ALA A 142 7.87 -3.30 -11.76
N GLU A 143 8.13 -3.90 -12.92
CA GLU A 143 7.39 -3.59 -14.16
C GLU A 143 5.90 -3.89 -14.03
N TRP A 144 5.53 -4.98 -13.36
CA TRP A 144 4.13 -5.31 -13.11
C TRP A 144 3.46 -4.32 -12.17
N LEU A 145 4.13 -3.84 -11.12
CA LEU A 145 3.57 -2.81 -10.24
C LEU A 145 3.41 -1.48 -10.97
N VAL A 146 4.34 -1.11 -11.85
CA VAL A 146 4.21 0.06 -12.74
C VAL A 146 3.04 -0.11 -13.71
N GLU A 147 2.89 -1.28 -14.31
CA GLU A 147 1.81 -1.61 -15.23
C GLU A 147 0.44 -1.58 -14.52
N VAL A 148 0.33 -2.19 -13.35
CA VAL A 148 -0.87 -2.15 -12.49
C VAL A 148 -1.24 -0.70 -12.20
N THR A 149 -0.28 0.12 -11.78
CA THR A 149 -0.53 1.54 -11.48
C THR A 149 -1.01 2.30 -12.71
N THR A 150 -0.37 2.07 -13.87
CA THR A 150 -0.68 2.74 -15.14
C THR A 150 -2.04 2.34 -15.72
N VAL A 151 -2.31 1.04 -15.83
CA VAL A 151 -3.57 0.50 -16.37
C VAL A 151 -4.75 0.94 -15.51
N LEU A 152 -4.58 0.92 -14.18
CA LEU A 152 -5.62 1.33 -13.24
C LEU A 152 -5.83 2.85 -13.18
N GLY A 153 -4.99 3.64 -13.85
CA GLY A 153 -5.03 5.11 -13.78
C GLY A 153 -4.74 5.64 -12.38
N LEU A 154 -3.95 4.90 -11.59
CA LEU A 154 -3.52 5.30 -10.26
C LEU A 154 -2.30 6.23 -10.37
N PRO A 155 -2.16 7.21 -9.46
CA PRO A 155 -0.96 8.03 -9.44
C PRO A 155 0.24 7.29 -8.85
N GLY A 156 1.45 7.79 -9.12
CA GLY A 156 2.69 7.26 -8.52
C GLY A 156 3.43 6.20 -9.34
N ALA A 157 3.05 5.94 -10.60
CA ALA A 157 3.79 5.01 -11.47
C ALA A 157 5.27 5.40 -11.62
N ARG A 158 5.56 6.71 -11.74
CA ARG A 158 6.93 7.24 -11.79
C ARG A 158 7.70 7.07 -10.48
N ILE A 159 7.00 7.12 -9.33
CA ILE A 159 7.58 6.89 -8.01
C ILE A 159 7.95 5.41 -7.87
N ILE A 160 7.05 4.48 -8.24
CA ILE A 160 7.34 3.04 -8.25
C ILE A 160 8.50 2.71 -9.19
N GLY A 161 8.52 3.30 -10.38
CA GLY A 161 9.59 3.11 -11.36
C GLY A 161 10.91 3.81 -11.00
N GLY A 162 11.00 4.51 -9.86
CA GLY A 162 12.21 5.21 -9.42
C GLY A 162 12.57 6.46 -10.23
N ALA A 163 11.70 6.89 -11.14
CA ALA A 163 11.91 8.07 -11.99
C ALA A 163 11.57 9.39 -11.30
N ASP A 164 10.87 9.34 -10.16
CA ASP A 164 10.54 10.48 -9.32
C ASP A 164 11.04 10.23 -7.89
N THR A 165 12.04 11.01 -7.48
CA THR A 165 12.72 10.89 -6.19
C THR A 165 12.55 12.13 -5.30
N ASP A 166 12.00 13.23 -5.83
CA ASP A 166 11.76 14.45 -5.05
C ASP A 166 10.37 14.39 -4.41
N LEU A 167 10.28 13.66 -3.31
CA LEU A 167 9.03 13.37 -2.62
C LEU A 167 8.71 14.37 -1.48
N GLY A 168 9.46 15.48 -1.40
CA GLY A 168 9.34 16.45 -0.32
C GLY A 168 9.84 15.92 1.04
N PRO A 169 9.45 16.56 2.16
CA PRO A 169 10.03 16.28 3.46
C PRO A 169 9.63 14.92 4.03
N VAL A 170 10.52 14.34 4.84
CA VAL A 170 10.22 13.13 5.60
C VAL A 170 9.34 13.44 6.80
N ILE A 171 8.16 12.82 6.83
CA ILE A 171 7.25 12.83 7.96
C ILE A 171 7.62 11.66 8.88
N ARG A 172 8.05 11.99 10.11
CA ARG A 172 8.41 10.98 11.12
C ARG A 172 7.20 10.63 11.99
N PRO A 173 7.10 9.38 12.44
CA PRO A 173 6.16 8.99 13.49
C PRO A 173 6.39 9.77 14.78
N ASP A 174 5.32 9.97 15.54
CA ASP A 174 5.40 10.55 16.88
C ASP A 174 6.01 9.53 17.84
N ALA A 175 6.94 9.97 18.69
CA ALA A 175 7.60 9.08 19.66
C ALA A 175 6.58 8.36 20.57
N ARG A 176 5.48 9.03 20.92
CA ARG A 176 4.39 8.44 21.69
C ARG A 176 3.68 7.30 20.95
N SER A 177 3.49 7.42 19.64
CA SER A 177 2.86 6.39 18.83
C SER A 177 3.75 5.16 18.67
N VAL A 178 5.06 5.37 18.51
CA VAL A 178 6.05 4.27 18.51
C VAL A 178 6.05 3.53 19.84
N SER A 179 6.16 4.26 20.95
CA SER A 179 6.13 3.65 22.29
C SER A 179 4.84 2.89 22.59
N ALA A 180 3.69 3.43 22.16
CA ALA A 180 2.40 2.74 22.31
C ALA A 180 2.33 1.45 21.48
N PHE A 181 2.83 1.48 20.25
CA PHE A 181 2.92 0.29 19.40
C PHE A 181 3.79 -0.80 20.03
N GLU A 182 4.99 -0.43 20.51
CA GLU A 182 5.91 -1.36 21.15
C GLU A 182 5.34 -1.98 22.43
N SER A 183 4.59 -1.21 23.21
CA SER A 183 3.91 -1.73 24.40
C SER A 183 2.91 -2.83 24.03
N VAL A 184 2.06 -2.60 23.03
CA VAL A 184 1.02 -3.56 22.62
C VAL A 184 1.64 -4.84 22.06
N VAL A 185 2.72 -4.73 21.27
CA VAL A 185 3.38 -5.88 20.66
C VAL A 185 4.05 -6.79 21.69
N LYS A 186 4.66 -6.21 22.74
CA LYS A 186 5.26 -6.97 23.84
C LYS A 186 4.23 -7.79 24.61
N ASP A 187 3.03 -7.25 24.80
CA ASP A 187 1.95 -7.96 25.51
C ASP A 187 1.40 -9.16 24.71
N VAL A 188 1.58 -9.18 23.38
CA VAL A 188 1.11 -10.26 22.49
C VAL A 188 2.16 -11.38 22.33
N HIS A 189 3.44 -11.09 22.58
CA HIS A 189 4.54 -12.05 22.50
C HIS A 189 5.30 -12.13 23.85
N PRO A 190 4.70 -12.74 24.90
CA PRO A 190 5.40 -13.00 26.15
C PRO A 190 6.53 -14.03 26.00
#